data_AF-A0AAD2I0B0-F1
#
_entry.id   AF-A0AAD2I0B0-F1
#
_cell.length_a   1.000
_cell.length_b   1.000
_cell.length_c   1.000
_cell.angle_alpha   90.00
_cell.angle_beta   90.00
_cell.angle_gamma   90.00
#
_symmetry.space_group_name_H-M   'P 1'
#
loop_
_entity.id
_entity.type
_entity.pdbx_description
1 polymer ?
#
loop_
_entity_poly.entity_id
_entity_poly.type
_entity_poly.pdbx_seq_one_letter_code
_entity_poly.pdbx_strand_id
1 'polypeptide(L)'
;ILHEYLLINFPHGPISPPRNARSSLHALLIAYYRISQSNRELPSHLAWPTEPLSTLIYDAQNDNTTRLLALRCLALQNGMSEGEREELQTQLFPWDVDCPLLWEGKEVDGWLMPVFEAQRLQELRKWDATEFDHDHEEIPLSPRIANVSGILLLRSNSMPSPPSALVPTATTSTALRSLALNIRHRQPTLLTSPPSSGKSLLLTHLSLLLHTTLIPIHLSDTSLDARSLLGSYMSSPTQPGTFEWRDGALVRAMRQGKWIVLEDIDRATSEVLGVL
;
A
#
# COMPACT_ATOMS: atom_id res chain seq x y z
N ILE A 1 0.99 -4.21 4.84
CA ILE A 1 -0.21 -3.84 5.64
C ILE A 1 -1.46 -3.66 4.78
N LEU A 2 -1.61 -2.63 3.93
CA LEU A 2 -2.84 -2.47 3.14
C LEU A 2 -3.11 -3.67 2.21
N HIS A 3 -2.08 -4.14 1.49
CA HIS A 3 -2.17 -5.33 0.63
C HIS A 3 -2.67 -6.56 1.40
N GLU A 4 -2.03 -6.87 2.54
CA GLU A 4 -2.41 -7.97 3.43
C GLU A 4 -3.83 -7.81 4.00
N TYR A 5 -4.20 -6.59 4.38
CA TYR A 5 -5.56 -6.28 4.84
C TYR A 5 -6.60 -6.55 3.75
N LEU A 6 -6.34 -6.12 2.52
CA LEU A 6 -7.24 -6.34 1.40
C LEU A 6 -7.29 -7.82 1.01
N LEU A 7 -6.16 -8.52 1.04
CA LEU A 7 -6.09 -9.95 0.77
C LEU A 7 -6.92 -10.77 1.77
N ILE A 8 -6.88 -10.42 3.06
CA ILE A 8 -7.62 -11.12 4.12
C ILE A 8 -9.11 -10.77 4.09
N ASN A 9 -9.47 -9.49 3.97
CA ASN A 9 -10.86 -9.04 4.13
C ASN A 9 -11.64 -8.98 2.81
N PHE A 10 -10.97 -8.90 1.66
CA PHE A 10 -11.57 -8.75 0.34
C PHE A 10 -10.89 -9.69 -0.68
N PRO A 11 -10.91 -11.02 -0.47
CA PRO A 11 -10.23 -11.99 -1.34
C PRO A 11 -10.77 -11.98 -2.77
N HIS A 12 -12.06 -11.62 -2.95
CA HIS A 12 -12.70 -11.50 -4.26
C HIS A 12 -12.90 -10.04 -4.68
N GLY A 13 -12.13 -9.13 -4.09
CA GLY A 13 -12.28 -7.70 -4.27
C GLY A 13 -13.46 -7.11 -3.49
N PRO A 14 -13.54 -5.78 -3.40
CA PRO A 14 -14.53 -5.08 -2.57
C PRO A 14 -15.95 -5.08 -3.18
N ILE A 15 -16.11 -5.52 -4.43
CA ILE A 15 -17.38 -5.47 -5.18
C ILE A 15 -18.22 -6.75 -4.99
N SER A 16 -17.67 -7.80 -4.37
CA SER A 16 -18.33 -9.10 -4.19
C SER A 16 -19.01 -9.23 -2.81
N PRO A 17 -20.33 -9.52 -2.70
CA PRO A 17 -21.43 -9.32 -3.66
C PRO A 17 -21.99 -7.88 -3.64
N PRO A 18 -22.60 -7.39 -4.73
CA PRO A 18 -23.07 -6.03 -4.85
C PRO A 18 -24.17 -5.72 -3.82
N ARG A 19 -23.99 -4.62 -3.06
CA ARG A 19 -25.02 -4.12 -2.15
C ARG A 19 -26.09 -3.38 -2.95
N ASN A 20 -27.35 -3.78 -2.80
CA ASN A 20 -28.49 -3.30 -3.60
C ASN A 20 -28.85 -1.80 -3.46
N ALA A 21 -28.18 -1.05 -2.57
CA ALA A 21 -28.46 0.37 -2.40
C ALA A 21 -27.62 1.21 -3.37
N ARG A 22 -28.29 1.90 -4.32
CA ARG A 22 -27.70 2.82 -5.32
C ARG A 22 -26.59 3.71 -4.77
N SER A 23 -26.84 4.38 -3.64
CA SER A 23 -25.87 5.27 -2.98
C SER A 23 -24.63 4.54 -2.46
N SER A 24 -24.81 3.33 -1.90
CA SER A 24 -23.72 2.50 -1.42
C SER A 24 -22.86 2.00 -2.56
N LEU A 25 -23.49 1.67 -3.69
CA LEU A 25 -22.81 1.12 -4.86
C LEU A 25 -21.97 2.20 -5.57
N HIS A 26 -22.52 3.40 -5.79
CA HIS A 26 -21.74 4.54 -6.31
C HIS A 26 -20.52 4.83 -5.43
N ALA A 27 -20.70 4.91 -4.11
CA ALA A 27 -19.60 5.16 -3.17
C ALA A 27 -18.52 4.06 -3.24
N LEU A 28 -18.94 2.79 -3.38
CA LEU A 28 -18.03 1.66 -3.47
C LEU A 28 -17.23 1.68 -4.78
N LEU A 29 -17.88 1.97 -5.92
CA LEU A 29 -17.19 2.10 -7.21
C LEU A 29 -16.25 3.31 -7.25
N ILE A 30 -16.61 4.43 -6.64
CA ILE A 30 -15.69 5.58 -6.47
C ILE A 30 -14.49 5.17 -5.61
N ALA A 31 -14.72 4.45 -4.50
CA ALA A 31 -13.63 3.96 -3.66
C ALA A 31 -12.71 2.99 -4.43
N TYR A 32 -13.29 2.08 -5.22
CA TYR A 32 -12.54 1.18 -6.09
C TYR A 32 -11.70 1.96 -7.11
N TYR A 33 -12.32 2.93 -7.80
CA TYR A 33 -11.64 3.79 -8.76
C TYR A 33 -10.46 4.52 -8.13
N ARG A 34 -10.63 5.12 -6.95
CA ARG A 34 -9.57 5.82 -6.21
C ARG A 34 -8.43 4.88 -5.81
N ILE A 35 -8.74 3.68 -5.32
CA ILE A 35 -7.74 2.66 -4.98
C ILE A 35 -6.95 2.26 -6.22
N SER A 36 -7.63 1.92 -7.32
CA SER A 36 -7.01 1.50 -8.58
C SER A 36 -6.20 2.62 -9.24
N GLN A 37 -6.61 3.88 -9.11
CA GLN A 37 -5.80 5.02 -9.54
C GLN A 37 -4.52 5.18 -8.72
N SER A 38 -4.61 4.97 -7.40
CA SER A 38 -3.44 5.08 -6.51
C SER A 38 -2.44 3.94 -6.69
N ASN A 39 -2.91 2.74 -7.04
CA ASN A 39 -2.09 1.58 -7.33
C ASN A 39 -2.77 0.70 -8.39
N ARG A 40 -2.33 0.87 -9.65
CA ARG A 40 -2.92 0.18 -10.81
C ARG A 40 -2.68 -1.33 -10.81
N GLU A 41 -1.58 -1.77 -10.23
CA GLU A 41 -1.20 -3.19 -10.16
C GLU A 41 -1.89 -3.92 -8.99
N LEU A 42 -2.61 -3.21 -8.12
CA LEU A 42 -3.21 -3.83 -6.94
C LEU A 42 -4.24 -4.93 -7.29
N PRO A 43 -5.17 -4.73 -8.24
CA PRO A 43 -6.10 -5.77 -8.65
C PRO A 43 -5.41 -7.00 -9.24
N SER A 44 -4.35 -6.82 -10.03
CA SER A 44 -3.59 -7.92 -10.65
C SER A 44 -2.83 -8.71 -9.58
N HIS A 45 -2.15 -8.04 -8.65
CA HIS A 45 -1.45 -8.67 -7.52
C HIS A 45 -2.36 -9.44 -6.57
N LEU A 46 -3.59 -8.95 -6.35
CA LEU A 46 -4.58 -9.60 -5.49
C LEU A 46 -5.48 -10.60 -6.24
N ALA A 47 -5.26 -10.81 -7.54
CA ALA A 47 -6.07 -11.66 -8.40
C ALA A 47 -7.57 -11.37 -8.30
N TRP A 48 -7.95 -10.08 -8.26
CA TRP A 48 -9.35 -9.70 -8.18
C TRP A 48 -10.10 -10.09 -9.46
N PRO A 49 -11.29 -10.71 -9.35
CA PRO A 49 -12.07 -11.10 -10.51
C PRO A 49 -12.62 -9.87 -11.23
N THR A 50 -12.71 -9.94 -12.55
CA THR A 50 -13.34 -8.90 -13.39
C THR A 50 -14.85 -9.10 -13.52
N GLU A 51 -15.35 -10.30 -13.20
CA GLU A 51 -16.76 -10.70 -13.30
C GLU A 51 -17.72 -9.74 -12.57
N PRO A 52 -17.47 -9.29 -11.32
CA PRO A 52 -18.37 -8.37 -10.64
C PRO A 52 -18.51 -7.02 -11.34
N LEU A 53 -17.48 -6.56 -12.06
CA LEU A 53 -17.54 -5.31 -12.82
C LEU A 53 -18.25 -5.51 -14.15
N SER A 54 -17.99 -6.62 -14.85
CA SER A 54 -18.68 -6.90 -16.11
C SER A 54 -20.18 -7.13 -15.90
N THR A 55 -20.58 -7.83 -14.83
CA THR A 55 -22.00 -8.00 -14.51
C THR A 55 -22.69 -6.66 -14.27
N LEU A 56 -22.06 -5.75 -13.53
CA LEU A 56 -22.59 -4.40 -13.30
C LEU A 56 -22.72 -3.59 -14.60
N ILE A 57 -21.82 -3.76 -15.57
CA ILE A 57 -21.85 -3.04 -16.87
C ILE A 57 -23.00 -3.54 -17.77
N TYR A 58 -23.21 -4.85 -17.84
CA TYR A 58 -24.17 -5.47 -18.76
C TYR A 58 -25.57 -5.67 -18.17
N ASP A 59 -25.74 -5.53 -16.86
CA ASP A 59 -27.05 -5.59 -16.23
C ASP A 59 -27.87 -4.32 -16.51
N ALA A 60 -29.00 -4.52 -17.19
CA ALA A 60 -29.92 -3.46 -17.59
C ALA A 60 -30.70 -2.85 -16.42
N GLN A 61 -30.72 -3.48 -15.25
CA GLN A 61 -31.39 -2.95 -14.05
C GLN A 61 -30.56 -1.86 -13.34
N ASN A 62 -29.27 -1.74 -13.67
CA ASN A 62 -28.40 -0.77 -13.06
C ASN A 62 -28.50 0.61 -13.72
N ASP A 63 -28.37 1.65 -12.90
CA ASP A 63 -28.32 3.03 -13.40
C ASP A 63 -27.14 3.24 -14.36
N ASN A 64 -27.31 4.13 -15.33
CA ASN A 64 -26.26 4.49 -16.29
C ASN A 64 -24.95 4.89 -15.59
N THR A 65 -25.05 5.64 -14.48
CA THR A 65 -23.90 6.02 -13.65
C THR A 65 -23.14 4.82 -13.09
N THR A 66 -23.87 3.83 -12.55
CA THR A 66 -23.26 2.60 -12.02
C THR A 66 -22.50 1.87 -13.11
N ARG A 67 -23.12 1.75 -14.29
CA ARG A 67 -22.52 1.06 -15.43
C ARG A 67 -21.30 1.81 -15.98
N LEU A 68 -21.37 3.15 -16.06
CA LEU A 68 -20.25 4.01 -16.46
C LEU A 68 -19.08 3.93 -15.47
N LEU A 69 -19.35 3.97 -14.16
CA LEU A 69 -18.32 3.82 -13.13
C LEU A 69 -17.69 2.42 -13.17
N ALA A 70 -18.49 1.37 -13.33
CA ALA A 70 -18.00 0.01 -13.45
C ALA A 70 -17.11 -0.18 -14.69
N LEU A 71 -17.48 0.43 -15.82
CA LEU A 71 -16.65 0.47 -17.04
C LEU A 71 -15.30 1.14 -16.77
N ARG A 72 -15.29 2.32 -16.13
CA ARG A 72 -14.04 3.01 -15.77
C ARG A 72 -13.16 2.16 -14.83
N CYS A 73 -13.78 1.49 -13.86
CA CYS A 73 -13.08 0.58 -12.95
C CYS A 73 -12.49 -0.63 -13.67
N LEU A 74 -13.23 -1.22 -14.61
CA LEU A 74 -12.80 -2.34 -15.44
C LEU A 74 -11.63 -1.94 -16.34
N ALA A 75 -11.72 -0.77 -16.97
CA ALA A 75 -10.66 -0.22 -17.81
C ALA A 75 -9.35 -0.05 -17.02
N LEU A 76 -9.43 0.48 -15.79
CA LEU A 76 -8.26 0.60 -14.90
C LEU A 76 -7.70 -0.77 -14.49
N GLN A 77 -8.57 -1.72 -14.14
CA GLN A 77 -8.13 -3.06 -13.70
C GLN A 77 -7.45 -3.84 -14.83
N ASN A 78 -7.93 -3.70 -16.06
CA ASN A 78 -7.36 -4.40 -17.22
C ASN A 78 -6.21 -3.63 -17.87
N GLY A 79 -5.87 -2.43 -17.39
CA GLY A 79 -4.84 -1.59 -18.00
C GLY A 79 -5.19 -1.13 -19.43
N MET A 80 -6.48 -0.97 -19.73
CA MET A 80 -6.96 -0.53 -21.05
C MET A 80 -6.38 0.85 -21.40
N SER A 81 -6.03 1.03 -22.66
CA SER A 81 -5.70 2.34 -23.22
C SER A 81 -6.94 3.25 -23.27
N GLU A 82 -6.71 4.56 -23.39
CA GLU A 82 -7.81 5.52 -23.50
C GLU A 82 -8.68 5.25 -24.73
N GLY A 83 -8.07 4.86 -25.86
CA GLY A 83 -8.79 4.52 -27.09
C GLY A 83 -9.70 3.30 -26.95
N GLU A 84 -9.20 2.21 -26.35
CA GLU A 84 -10.01 1.01 -26.09
C GLU A 84 -11.17 1.31 -25.13
N ARG A 85 -10.91 2.14 -24.11
CA ARG A 85 -11.92 2.57 -23.15
C ARG A 85 -13.02 3.40 -23.84
N GLU A 86 -12.66 4.33 -24.70
CA GLU A 86 -13.60 5.17 -25.46
C GLU A 86 -14.42 4.35 -26.46
N GLU A 87 -13.79 3.41 -27.17
CA GLU A 87 -14.48 2.50 -28.07
C GLU A 87 -15.53 1.66 -27.31
N LEU A 88 -15.14 1.06 -26.18
CA LEU A 88 -16.05 0.27 -25.36
C LEU A 88 -17.16 1.13 -24.73
N GLN A 89 -16.83 2.36 -24.33
CA GLN A 89 -17.80 3.33 -23.82
C GLN A 89 -18.82 3.71 -24.90
N THR A 90 -18.38 4.05 -26.11
CA THR A 90 -19.28 4.43 -27.21
C THR A 90 -20.17 3.29 -27.69
N GLN A 91 -19.67 2.04 -27.62
CA GLN A 91 -20.48 0.86 -27.92
C GLN A 91 -21.61 0.63 -26.92
N LEU A 92 -21.42 0.99 -25.64
CA LEU A 92 -22.37 0.72 -24.57
C LEU A 92 -23.26 1.92 -24.20
N PHE A 93 -22.73 3.15 -24.33
CA PHE A 93 -23.36 4.39 -23.88
C PHE A 93 -23.16 5.49 -24.92
N PRO A 94 -24.23 5.98 -25.56
CA PRO A 94 -24.20 7.26 -26.26
C PRO A 94 -23.81 8.38 -25.28
N TRP A 95 -23.12 9.40 -25.77
CA TRP A 95 -22.64 10.54 -24.94
C TRP A 95 -23.77 11.39 -24.36
N ASP A 96 -25.00 11.23 -24.86
CA ASP A 96 -26.19 12.00 -24.49
C ASP A 96 -26.99 11.36 -23.33
N VAL A 97 -26.41 10.36 -22.66
CA VAL A 97 -27.08 9.63 -21.58
C VAL A 97 -26.83 10.32 -20.23
N ASP A 98 -27.92 10.70 -19.57
CA ASP A 98 -27.88 11.23 -18.22
C ASP A 98 -27.27 10.22 -17.24
N CYS A 99 -26.20 10.65 -16.56
CA CYS A 99 -25.47 9.86 -15.58
C CYS A 99 -25.40 10.58 -14.22
N PRO A 100 -26.52 10.69 -13.48
CA PRO A 100 -26.53 11.32 -12.16
C PRO A 100 -25.70 10.53 -11.15
N LEU A 101 -24.59 11.13 -10.70
CA LEU A 101 -23.63 10.59 -9.75
C LEU A 101 -23.85 11.20 -8.37
N LEU A 102 -23.99 10.34 -7.36
CA LEU A 102 -24.02 10.78 -5.97
C LEU A 102 -22.58 10.94 -5.45
N TRP A 103 -22.08 12.17 -5.48
CA TRP A 103 -20.75 12.56 -5.02
C TRP A 103 -20.81 13.21 -3.65
N GLU A 104 -20.34 12.51 -2.61
CA GLU A 104 -20.23 13.04 -1.24
C GLU A 104 -21.55 13.69 -0.74
N GLY A 105 -22.69 13.11 -1.12
CA GLY A 105 -24.03 13.57 -0.73
C GLY A 105 -24.68 14.59 -1.67
N LYS A 106 -24.03 14.98 -2.77
CA LYS A 106 -24.58 15.85 -3.82
C LYS A 106 -24.72 15.09 -5.13
N GLU A 107 -25.77 15.36 -5.90
CA GLU A 107 -25.90 14.85 -7.26
C GLU A 107 -25.10 15.72 -8.23
N VAL A 108 -24.21 15.10 -8.99
CA VAL A 108 -23.35 15.72 -10.01
C VAL A 108 -23.40 14.89 -11.29
N ASP A 109 -22.91 15.45 -12.40
CA ASP A 109 -22.76 14.69 -13.63
C ASP A 109 -21.60 13.69 -13.54
N GLY A 110 -21.90 12.41 -13.73
CA GLY A 110 -20.94 11.30 -13.70
C GLY A 110 -19.91 11.37 -14.83
N TRP A 111 -20.20 12.05 -15.94
CA TRP A 111 -19.23 12.30 -17.00
C TRP A 111 -18.06 13.16 -16.53
N LEU A 112 -18.35 14.10 -15.63
CA LEU A 112 -17.40 15.06 -15.05
C LEU A 112 -16.66 14.51 -13.82
N MET A 113 -16.90 13.26 -13.42
CA MET A 113 -16.26 12.65 -12.25
C MET A 113 -14.73 12.80 -12.22
N PRO A 114 -13.97 12.57 -13.32
CA PRO A 114 -12.51 12.76 -13.30
C PRO A 114 -12.09 14.20 -12.97
N VAL A 115 -12.88 15.19 -13.41
CA VAL A 115 -12.62 16.61 -13.12
C VAL A 115 -12.85 16.91 -11.65
N PHE A 116 -13.94 16.41 -11.08
CA PHE A 116 -14.23 16.56 -9.65
C PHE A 116 -13.17 15.88 -8.76
N GLU A 117 -12.70 14.69 -9.13
CA GLU A 117 -11.62 14.02 -8.39
C GLU A 117 -10.30 14.81 -8.48
N ALA A 118 -9.97 15.36 -9.66
CA ALA A 118 -8.78 16.19 -9.83
C ALA A 118 -8.83 17.48 -8.97
N GLN A 119 -9.99 18.15 -8.92
CA GLN A 119 -10.21 19.32 -8.08
C GLN A 119 -10.07 18.98 -6.59
N ARG A 120 -10.73 17.91 -6.14
CA ARG A 120 -10.63 17.40 -4.77
C ARG A 120 -9.18 17.13 -4.36
N LEU A 121 -8.39 16.49 -5.22
CA LEU A 121 -6.97 16.22 -4.96
C LEU A 121 -6.15 17.51 -4.88
N GLN A 122 -6.45 18.52 -5.71
CA GLN A 122 -5.78 19.81 -5.67
C GLN A 122 -6.06 20.56 -4.36
N GLU A 123 -7.31 20.52 -3.87
CA GLU A 123 -7.70 21.10 -2.59
C GLU A 123 -7.00 20.40 -1.42
N LEU A 124 -7.01 19.06 -1.40
CA LEU A 124 -6.34 18.28 -0.36
C LEU A 124 -4.82 18.53 -0.32
N ARG A 125 -4.18 18.79 -1.47
CA ARG A 125 -2.74 19.11 -1.52
C ARG A 125 -2.42 20.51 -0.99
N LYS A 126 -3.37 21.45 -1.03
CA LYS A 126 -3.21 22.79 -0.44
C LYS A 126 -3.34 22.79 1.07
N TRP A 127 -3.96 21.74 1.63
CA TRP A 127 -4.09 21.58 3.07
C TRP A 127 -2.74 21.22 3.68
N ASP A 128 -2.10 22.18 4.35
CA ASP A 128 -0.86 21.94 5.09
C ASP A 128 -1.15 21.13 6.36
N ALA A 129 -0.54 19.95 6.47
CA ALA A 129 -0.73 19.02 7.58
C ALA A 129 0.12 19.35 8.83
N THR A 130 0.72 20.54 8.89
CA THR A 130 1.64 20.96 9.96
C THR A 130 0.93 21.41 11.24
N GLU A 131 -0.39 21.54 11.25
CA GLU A 131 -1.15 22.10 12.38
C GLU A 131 -1.49 21.08 13.50
N PHE A 132 -1.14 19.80 13.36
CA PHE A 132 -1.41 18.79 14.40
C PHE A 132 -0.20 18.59 15.33
N ASP A 133 0.18 19.65 16.05
CA ASP A 133 1.19 19.62 17.12
C ASP A 133 0.52 19.77 18.49
N HIS A 134 -0.48 18.93 18.75
CA HIS A 134 -1.14 18.88 20.05
C HIS A 134 -0.91 17.52 20.70
N ASP A 135 -0.35 17.60 21.92
CA ASP A 135 -0.18 16.56 22.92
C ASP A 135 -1.54 15.98 23.34
N HIS A 136 -2.27 15.40 22.40
CA HIS A 136 -3.50 14.70 22.70
C HIS A 136 -3.17 13.35 23.30
N GLU A 137 -3.79 13.09 24.46
CA GLU A 137 -3.76 11.82 25.17
C GLU A 137 -3.85 10.63 24.22
N GLU A 138 -3.08 9.60 24.53
CA GLU A 138 -2.86 8.37 23.76
C GLU A 138 -4.13 7.51 23.67
N ILE A 139 -5.23 8.03 23.11
CA ILE A 139 -6.42 7.23 22.87
C ILE A 139 -6.13 6.34 21.65
N PRO A 140 -6.10 5.01 21.80
CA PRO A 140 -5.92 4.12 20.66
C PRO A 140 -7.18 4.18 19.79
N LEU A 141 -7.12 4.94 18.68
CA LEU A 141 -8.22 5.09 17.72
C LEU A 141 -8.69 3.75 17.14
N SER A 142 -7.76 2.80 16.94
CA SER A 142 -8.07 1.44 16.53
C SER A 142 -6.93 0.50 16.93
N PRO A 143 -7.18 -0.81 17.08
CA PRO A 143 -6.12 -1.76 17.44
C PRO A 143 -5.08 -1.96 16.32
N ARG A 144 -5.38 -1.55 15.08
CA ARG A 144 -4.46 -1.58 13.93
C ARG A 144 -3.67 -0.28 13.75
N ILE A 145 -3.78 0.68 14.67
CA ILE A 145 -3.03 1.94 14.64
C ILE A 145 -2.12 2.00 15.87
N ALA A 146 -0.85 2.35 15.66
CA ALA A 146 0.11 2.70 16.69
C ALA A 146 0.31 4.21 16.70
N ASN A 147 0.33 4.81 17.89
CA ASN A 147 0.94 6.12 18.06
C ASN A 147 2.45 5.93 18.30
N VAL A 148 3.28 6.50 17.44
CA VAL A 148 4.74 6.55 17.60
C VAL A 148 5.15 8.00 17.75
N SER A 149 5.33 8.45 19.00
CA SER A 149 5.76 9.82 19.34
C SER A 149 4.93 10.92 18.65
N GLY A 150 3.61 10.77 18.66
CA GLY A 150 2.64 11.70 18.07
C GLY A 150 2.30 11.43 16.59
N ILE A 151 2.84 10.37 15.98
CA ILE A 151 2.55 10.00 14.59
C ILE A 151 1.80 8.68 14.55
N LEU A 152 0.64 8.71 13.91
CA LEU A 152 -0.21 7.53 13.74
C LEU A 152 0.30 6.68 12.56
N LEU A 153 0.74 5.46 12.88
CA LEU A 153 1.21 4.47 11.93
C LEU A 153 0.35 3.22 11.97
N LEU A 154 0.26 2.50 10.85
CA LEU A 154 -0.47 1.25 10.80
C LEU A 154 0.35 0.10 11.39
N ARG A 155 -0.31 -0.76 12.18
CA ARG A 155 0.20 -2.04 12.69
C ARG A 155 -0.23 -3.17 11.74
N SER A 156 0.62 -4.18 11.57
CA SER A 156 0.27 -5.38 10.81
C SER A 156 -0.83 -6.19 11.49
N ASN A 157 -0.81 -6.24 12.83
CA ASN A 157 -1.72 -7.02 13.66
C ASN A 157 -2.36 -6.15 14.77
N SER A 158 -3.52 -6.59 15.25
CA SER A 158 -4.30 -5.96 16.33
C SER A 158 -3.90 -6.40 17.74
N MET A 159 -2.90 -7.27 17.87
CA MET A 159 -2.45 -7.76 19.17
C MET A 159 -1.78 -6.63 19.97
N PRO A 160 -1.86 -6.66 21.31
CA PRO A 160 -1.10 -5.74 22.15
C PRO A 160 0.40 -5.98 21.95
N SER A 161 1.15 -4.89 21.79
CA SER A 161 2.60 -4.95 21.64
C SER A 161 3.23 -5.51 22.91
N PRO A 162 4.22 -6.41 22.80
CA PRO A 162 4.95 -6.89 23.97
C PRO A 162 5.68 -5.73 24.66
N PRO A 163 5.96 -5.84 25.97
CA PRO A 163 6.70 -4.81 26.69
C PRO A 163 8.09 -4.66 26.08
N SER A 164 8.48 -3.42 25.82
CA SER A 164 9.83 -3.10 25.35
C SER A 164 10.73 -2.67 26.51
N ALA A 165 12.01 -3.00 26.41
CA ALA A 165 13.03 -2.54 27.34
C ALA A 165 13.48 -1.08 27.12
N LEU A 166 12.97 -0.41 26.07
CA LEU A 166 13.34 0.98 25.79
C LEU A 166 12.68 1.94 26.79
N VAL A 167 13.49 2.69 27.53
CA VAL A 167 13.01 3.77 28.39
C VAL A 167 12.84 5.04 27.55
N PRO A 168 11.64 5.67 27.53
CA PRO A 168 11.42 6.88 26.76
C PRO A 168 12.20 8.06 27.37
N THR A 169 13.07 8.65 26.55
CA THR A 169 13.79 9.89 26.82
C THR A 169 13.51 10.91 25.71
N ALA A 170 13.70 12.20 25.97
CA ALA A 170 13.41 13.27 25.00
C ALA A 170 14.16 13.11 23.66
N THR A 171 15.39 12.58 23.69
CA THR A 171 16.16 12.31 22.47
C THR A 171 15.61 11.10 21.72
N THR A 172 15.24 10.03 22.42
CA THR A 172 14.65 8.83 21.79
C THR A 172 13.26 9.11 21.20
N SER A 173 12.44 9.95 21.84
CA SER A 173 11.12 10.32 21.30
C SER A 173 11.25 11.17 20.04
N THR A 174 12.19 12.13 20.03
CA THR A 174 12.49 12.95 18.84
C THR A 174 12.98 12.09 17.68
N ALA A 175 13.88 11.13 17.95
CA ALA A 175 14.38 10.19 16.94
C ALA A 175 13.29 9.22 16.44
N LEU A 176 12.42 8.74 17.33
CA LEU A 176 11.28 7.90 16.93
C LEU A 176 10.26 8.69 16.11
N ARG A 177 10.01 9.95 16.45
CA ARG A 177 9.14 10.86 15.70
C ARG A 177 9.68 11.07 14.28
N SER A 178 10.97 11.38 14.13
CA SER A 178 11.58 11.57 12.80
C SER A 178 11.55 10.30 11.96
N LEU A 179 11.87 9.14 12.54
CA LEU A 179 11.72 7.85 11.86
C LEU A 179 10.28 7.57 11.45
N ALA A 180 9.32 7.82 12.34
CA ALA A 180 7.90 7.61 12.06
C ALA A 180 7.39 8.50 10.92
N LEU A 181 7.88 9.75 10.80
CA LEU A 181 7.59 10.61 9.65
C LEU A 181 8.11 9.99 8.36
N ASN A 182 9.37 9.55 8.33
CA ASN A 182 9.94 8.96 7.11
C ASN A 182 9.24 7.66 6.72
N ILE A 183 8.85 6.83 7.70
CA ILE A 183 8.05 5.62 7.48
C ILE A 183 6.69 5.97 6.88
N ARG A 184 6.01 7.01 7.40
CA ARG A 184 4.74 7.50 6.87
C ARG A 184 4.88 7.91 5.40
N HIS A 185 5.98 8.59 5.06
CA HIS A 185 6.29 9.00 3.69
C HIS A 185 6.87 7.89 2.80
N ARG A 186 7.08 6.68 3.34
CA ARG A 186 7.72 5.54 2.66
C ARG A 186 9.11 5.89 2.09
N GLN A 187 9.86 6.72 2.80
CA GLN A 187 11.20 7.13 2.40
C GLN A 187 12.27 6.20 3.00
N PRO A 188 13.21 5.67 2.20
CA PRO A 188 14.39 5.00 2.73
C PRO A 188 15.14 5.95 3.68
N THR A 189 15.43 5.48 4.89
CA THR A 189 16.01 6.33 5.94
C THR A 189 17.39 5.82 6.35
N LEU A 190 18.40 6.68 6.24
CA LEU A 190 19.73 6.43 6.75
C LEU A 190 19.80 6.85 8.24
N LEU A 191 20.16 5.91 9.12
CA LEU A 191 20.28 6.16 10.55
C LEU A 191 21.76 6.30 10.97
N THR A 192 22.20 7.54 11.21
CA THR A 192 23.55 7.84 11.67
C THR A 192 23.55 8.22 13.16
N SER A 193 24.54 7.70 13.90
CA SER A 193 24.85 8.06 15.28
C SER A 193 26.17 7.40 15.69
N PRO A 194 26.80 7.87 16.79
CA PRO A 194 28.01 7.24 17.33
C PRO A 194 27.83 5.75 17.62
N PRO A 195 28.92 4.96 17.65
CA PRO A 195 28.85 3.55 18.01
C PRO A 195 28.18 3.38 19.39
N SER A 196 27.41 2.31 19.55
CA SER A 196 26.71 1.97 20.80
C SER A 196 25.61 2.94 21.25
N SER A 197 25.13 3.83 20.38
CA SER A 197 24.01 4.74 20.69
C SER A 197 22.62 4.07 20.71
N GLY A 198 22.54 2.74 20.61
CA GLY A 198 21.26 2.01 20.67
C GLY A 198 20.39 2.05 19.41
N LYS A 199 20.98 2.25 18.21
CA LYS A 199 20.24 2.24 16.92
C LYS A 199 19.37 0.99 16.75
N SER A 200 19.96 -0.18 16.96
CA SER A 200 19.24 -1.45 16.82
C SER A 200 18.13 -1.58 17.86
N LEU A 201 18.35 -1.15 19.11
CA LEU A 201 17.31 -1.12 20.14
C LEU A 201 16.12 -0.25 19.71
N LEU A 202 16.38 0.91 19.13
CA LEU A 202 15.36 1.83 18.65
C LEU A 202 14.55 1.23 17.49
N LEU A 203 15.23 0.58 16.54
CA LEU A 203 14.57 -0.14 15.44
C LEU A 203 13.74 -1.32 15.95
N THR A 204 14.28 -2.13 16.87
CA THR A 204 13.56 -3.25 17.49
C THR A 204 12.33 -2.76 18.27
N HIS A 205 12.45 -1.66 19.01
CA HIS A 205 11.30 -1.05 19.68
C HIS A 205 10.21 -0.65 18.68
N LEU A 206 10.60 0.02 17.60
CA LEU A 206 9.68 0.44 16.54
C LEU A 206 9.00 -0.78 15.88
N SER A 207 9.76 -1.85 15.61
CA SER A 207 9.20 -3.05 14.99
C SER A 207 8.19 -3.76 15.89
N LEU A 208 8.45 -3.80 17.20
CA LEU A 208 7.51 -4.36 18.19
C LEU A 208 6.23 -3.52 18.26
N LEU A 209 6.32 -2.20 18.23
CA LEU A 209 5.15 -1.31 18.23
C LEU A 209 4.25 -1.50 16.99
N LEU A 210 4.86 -1.73 15.83
CA LEU A 210 4.15 -1.89 14.55
C LEU A 210 3.84 -3.35 14.19
N HIS A 211 4.29 -4.31 15.00
CA HIS A 211 4.22 -5.76 14.72
C HIS A 211 4.82 -6.15 13.37
N THR A 212 5.84 -5.43 12.91
CA THR A 212 6.55 -5.75 11.68
C THR A 212 7.78 -6.59 11.99
N THR A 213 8.17 -7.46 11.07
CA THR A 213 9.42 -8.23 11.19
C THR A 213 10.55 -7.47 10.52
N LEU A 214 11.62 -7.21 11.27
CA LEU A 214 12.88 -6.68 10.74
C LEU A 214 13.77 -7.83 10.27
N ILE A 215 14.34 -7.68 9.08
CA ILE A 215 15.37 -8.57 8.55
C ILE A 215 16.67 -7.76 8.47
N PRO A 216 17.61 -7.95 9.41
CA PRO A 216 18.92 -7.34 9.32
C PRO A 216 19.75 -8.06 8.25
N ILE A 217 20.45 -7.29 7.43
CA ILE A 217 21.42 -7.74 6.44
C ILE A 217 22.72 -7.00 6.75
N HIS A 218 23.72 -7.71 7.23
CA HIS A 218 25.03 -7.15 7.54
C HIS A 218 25.86 -7.04 6.27
N LEU A 219 26.07 -5.81 5.79
CA LEU A 219 26.79 -5.57 4.54
C LEU A 219 28.32 -5.61 4.71
N SER A 220 28.82 -5.65 5.95
CA SER A 220 30.24 -5.80 6.25
C SER A 220 30.77 -7.23 6.04
N ASP A 221 29.89 -8.21 5.86
CA ASP A 221 30.28 -9.60 5.66
C ASP A 221 30.89 -9.77 4.26
N THR A 222 32.18 -10.10 4.20
CA THR A 222 32.90 -10.33 2.94
C THR A 222 32.41 -11.54 2.16
N SER A 223 31.60 -12.42 2.77
CA SER A 223 30.95 -13.53 2.07
C SER A 223 29.60 -13.16 1.44
N LEU A 224 29.13 -11.94 1.67
CA LEU A 224 27.87 -11.46 1.11
C LEU A 224 28.08 -10.95 -0.33
N ASP A 225 27.68 -11.78 -1.28
CA ASP A 225 27.66 -11.41 -2.70
C ASP A 225 26.28 -10.90 -3.15
N ALA A 226 26.26 -10.17 -4.27
CA ALA A 226 25.02 -9.71 -4.92
C ALA A 226 24.03 -10.87 -5.21
N ARG A 227 24.54 -12.06 -5.52
CA ARG A 227 23.74 -13.28 -5.74
C ARG A 227 23.03 -13.74 -4.47
N SER A 228 23.64 -13.60 -3.30
CA SER A 228 23.02 -13.96 -2.02
C SER A 228 21.88 -13.00 -1.66
N LEU A 229 21.96 -11.75 -2.11
CA LEU A 229 20.90 -10.75 -1.91
C LEU A 229 19.72 -10.96 -2.86
N LEU A 230 19.99 -11.07 -4.16
CA LEU A 230 18.94 -11.19 -5.19
C LEU A 230 18.40 -12.61 -5.31
N GLY A 231 19.30 -13.59 -5.32
CA GLY A 231 18.99 -14.98 -5.61
C GLY A 231 19.84 -15.53 -6.75
N SER A 232 19.75 -16.84 -6.91
CA SER A 232 20.46 -17.57 -7.97
C SER A 232 19.73 -18.86 -8.31
N TYR A 233 19.97 -19.37 -9.52
CA TYR A 233 19.57 -20.73 -9.87
C TYR A 233 20.45 -21.74 -9.14
N MET A 234 19.81 -22.62 -8.38
CA MET A 234 20.47 -23.70 -7.64
C MET A 234 19.95 -25.05 -8.13
N SER A 235 20.79 -26.09 -8.07
CA SER A 235 20.35 -27.45 -8.38
C SER A 235 19.19 -27.84 -7.48
N SER A 236 18.10 -28.33 -8.06
CA SER A 236 16.90 -28.69 -7.31
C SER A 236 17.21 -29.86 -6.36
N PRO A 237 16.89 -29.76 -5.07
CA PRO A 237 17.09 -30.86 -4.12
C PRO A 237 16.08 -32.00 -4.33
N THR A 238 14.96 -31.73 -5.02
CA THR A 238 13.87 -32.70 -5.23
C THR A 238 13.94 -33.37 -6.60
N GLN A 239 14.53 -32.73 -7.60
CA GLN A 239 14.57 -33.25 -8.98
C GLN A 239 15.99 -33.17 -9.57
N PRO A 240 16.75 -34.29 -9.53
CA PRO A 240 18.12 -34.34 -10.03
C PRO A 240 18.23 -33.91 -11.50
N GLY A 241 19.25 -33.10 -11.82
CA GLY A 241 19.50 -32.59 -13.17
C GLY A 241 18.71 -31.34 -13.56
N THR A 242 17.88 -30.80 -12.65
CA THR A 242 17.14 -29.55 -12.87
C THR A 242 17.69 -28.43 -11.99
N PHE A 243 17.51 -27.18 -12.44
CA PHE A 243 17.87 -25.98 -11.71
C PHE A 243 16.61 -25.18 -11.40
N GLU A 244 16.45 -24.77 -10.15
CA GLU A 244 15.34 -23.96 -9.68
C GLU A 244 15.84 -22.59 -9.19
N TRP A 245 15.06 -21.54 -9.45
CA TRP A 245 15.37 -20.21 -8.94
C TRP A 245 15.14 -20.19 -7.42
N ARG A 246 16.13 -19.71 -6.68
CA ARG A 246 16.00 -19.48 -5.23
C ARG A 246 16.20 -18.02 -4.90
N ASP A 247 15.16 -17.41 -4.32
CA ASP A 247 15.20 -16.02 -3.86
C ASP A 247 16.26 -15.81 -2.77
N GLY A 248 17.07 -14.78 -2.97
CA GLY A 248 18.02 -14.28 -1.99
C GLY A 248 17.33 -13.58 -0.82
N ALA A 249 18.13 -13.13 0.15
CA ALA A 249 17.61 -12.53 1.39
C ALA A 249 16.75 -11.27 1.12
N LEU A 250 17.21 -10.40 0.21
CA LEU A 250 16.54 -9.16 -0.14
C LEU A 250 15.21 -9.43 -0.85
N VAL A 251 15.23 -10.24 -1.91
CA VAL A 251 14.03 -10.56 -2.71
C VAL A 251 12.96 -11.26 -1.86
N ARG A 252 13.36 -12.18 -0.98
CA ARG A 252 12.45 -12.84 -0.05
C ARG A 252 11.80 -11.85 0.91
N ALA A 253 12.57 -10.92 1.47
CA ALA A 253 12.05 -9.90 2.37
C ALA A 253 11.07 -8.96 1.65
N MET A 254 11.39 -8.54 0.43
CA MET A 254 10.52 -7.71 -0.40
C MET A 254 9.20 -8.42 -0.74
N ARG A 255 9.25 -9.69 -1.19
CA ARG A 255 8.05 -10.49 -1.49
C ARG A 255 7.13 -10.66 -0.28
N GLN A 256 7.70 -10.79 0.91
CA GLN A 256 6.95 -10.91 2.16
C GLN A 256 6.51 -9.56 2.75
N GLY A 257 6.91 -8.43 2.14
CA GLY A 257 6.59 -7.09 2.64
C GLY A 257 7.22 -6.78 4.00
N LYS A 258 8.37 -7.36 4.30
CA LYS A 258 9.09 -7.21 5.57
C LYS A 258 10.01 -5.99 5.54
N TRP A 259 10.33 -5.46 6.72
CA TRP A 259 11.27 -4.35 6.83
C TRP A 259 12.69 -4.88 6.72
N ILE A 260 13.49 -4.26 5.86
CA ILE A 260 14.89 -4.60 5.67
C ILE A 260 15.73 -3.55 6.39
N VAL A 261 16.71 -4.01 7.16
CA VAL A 261 17.73 -3.14 7.79
C VAL A 261 19.06 -3.52 7.19
N LEU A 262 19.68 -2.56 6.51
CA LEU A 262 21.03 -2.71 5.96
C LEU A 262 22.02 -2.18 6.99
N GLU A 263 22.76 -3.08 7.63
CA GLU A 263 23.76 -2.73 8.63
C GLU A 263 25.14 -2.54 7.98
N ASP A 264 25.92 -1.60 8.51
CA ASP A 264 27.29 -1.31 8.07
C ASP A 264 27.43 -1.04 6.56
N ILE A 265 26.50 -0.24 6.01
CA ILE A 265 26.46 0.12 4.58
C ILE A 265 27.75 0.81 4.09
N ASP A 266 28.46 1.49 4.98
CA ASP A 266 29.77 2.10 4.70
C ASP A 266 30.87 1.06 4.43
N ARG A 267 30.66 -0.19 4.84
CA ARG A 267 31.59 -1.31 4.65
C ARG A 267 31.17 -2.25 3.52
N ALA A 268 30.07 -1.95 2.83
CA ALA A 268 29.56 -2.74 1.73
C ALA A 268 30.51 -2.70 0.52
N THR A 269 30.60 -3.83 -0.20
CA THR A 269 31.37 -3.89 -1.46
C THR A 269 30.66 -3.09 -2.56
N SER A 270 31.42 -2.59 -3.55
CA SER A 270 30.86 -1.82 -4.67
C SER A 270 29.82 -2.61 -5.48
N GLU A 271 29.99 -3.93 -5.57
CA GLU A 271 29.03 -4.81 -6.26
C GLU A 271 27.69 -4.88 -5.53
N VAL A 272 27.73 -5.01 -4.20
CA VAL A 272 26.52 -5.02 -3.37
C VAL A 272 25.83 -3.66 -3.38
N LEU A 273 26.59 -2.57 -3.27
CA LEU A 273 26.05 -1.21 -3.38
C LEU A 273 25.42 -0.92 -4.73
N GLY A 274 25.95 -1.48 -5.83
CA GLY A 274 25.36 -1.31 -7.15
C GLY A 274 24.02 -2.02 -7.35
N VAL A 275 23.66 -2.95 -6.47
CA VAL A 275 22.39 -3.69 -6.50
C VAL A 275 21.30 -3.05 -5.64
N LEU A 276 21.70 -2.33 -4.59
CA LEU A 276 20.81 -1.67 -3.62
C LEU A 276 20.23 -0.36 -4.18
#